data_AF-A0A966QYT4-F1
#
_entry.id   AF-A0A966QYT4-F1
#
_cell.length_a   1.000
_cell.length_b   1.000
_cell.length_c   1.000
_cell.angle_alpha   90.00
_cell.angle_beta   90.00
_cell.angle_gamma   90.00
#
_symmetry.space_group_name_H-M   'P 1'
#
loop_
_entity.id
_entity.type
_entity.pdbx_description
1 polymer ?
#
loop_
_entity_poly.entity_id
_entity_poly.type
_entity_poly.pdbx_seq_one_letter_code
_entity_poly.pdbx_strand_id
1 'polypeptide(L)'
;MLKVKKQPYNSVWISADSQEELGLTFMRFQEYYESANLTFRNKIFTLGQLRYWYSEKYGANDYHLTWIGFNFPSRVLTPFKEGLFDPLTPEENRLLELLRYRKDEFYIIGAQNHNVLRHELAHALYASNPKYKLEIDNFLGKHKSKLIKTNKYILNKGYSKDVLND
;
A
#
# COMPACT_ATOMS: atom_id res chain seq x y z
N MET A 1 8.81 -14.03 9.22
CA MET A 1 7.73 -13.92 10.22
C MET A 1 7.30 -12.48 10.36
N LEU A 2 5.99 -12.22 10.26
CA LEU A 2 5.43 -10.87 10.42
C LEU A 2 5.45 -10.41 11.89
N LYS A 3 5.80 -9.15 12.12
CA LYS A 3 5.83 -8.48 13.42
C LYS A 3 4.97 -7.22 13.33
N VAL A 4 4.25 -6.88 14.40
CA VAL A 4 3.40 -5.68 14.47
C VAL A 4 3.85 -4.76 15.59
N LYS A 5 3.89 -3.45 15.32
CA LYS A 5 4.13 -2.41 16.31
C LYS A 5 3.15 -1.26 16.13
N LYS A 6 2.56 -0.76 17.22
CA LYS A 6 1.71 0.43 17.20
C LYS A 6 2.51 1.66 16.77
N GLN A 7 1.88 2.53 16.00
CA GLN A 7 2.43 3.79 15.52
C GLN A 7 1.46 4.96 15.79
N PRO A 8 1.90 6.22 15.61
CA PRO A 8 1.02 7.39 15.65
C PRO A 8 -0.13 7.32 14.63
N TYR A 9 -1.07 8.26 14.71
CA TYR A 9 -2.18 8.42 13.73
C TYR A 9 -3.08 7.20 13.59
N ASN A 10 -3.31 6.51 14.70
CA ASN A 10 -4.00 5.22 14.75
C ASN A 10 -3.51 4.25 13.65
N SER A 11 -2.20 4.07 13.54
CA SER A 11 -1.60 3.16 12.55
C SER A 11 -0.81 2.03 13.20
N VAL A 12 -0.53 1.00 12.41
CA VAL A 12 0.34 -0.11 12.78
C VAL A 12 1.45 -0.27 11.75
N TRP A 13 2.64 -0.56 12.23
CA TRP A 13 3.79 -0.94 11.41
C TRP A 13 3.94 -2.46 11.43
N ILE A 14 3.95 -3.03 10.23
CA ILE A 14 4.25 -4.41 9.93
C ILE A 14 5.66 -4.49 9.36
N SER A 15 6.50 -5.30 9.99
CA SER A 15 7.80 -5.69 9.48
C SER A 15 7.87 -7.21 9.30
N ALA A 16 8.78 -7.66 8.44
CA ALA A 16 8.99 -9.06 8.11
C ALA A 16 10.49 -9.37 8.13
N ASP A 17 10.87 -10.65 8.00
CA ASP A 17 12.30 -11.00 8.04
C ASP A 17 13.03 -10.66 6.72
N SER A 18 12.28 -10.41 5.64
CA SER A 18 12.82 -9.91 4.36
C SER A 18 11.86 -8.97 3.63
N GLN A 19 12.40 -8.15 2.72
CA GLN A 19 11.60 -7.31 1.82
C GLN A 19 10.69 -8.16 0.92
N GLU A 20 11.17 -9.34 0.51
CA GLU A 20 10.40 -10.29 -0.27
C GLU A 20 9.16 -10.78 0.48
N GLU A 21 9.31 -11.23 1.73
CA GLU A 21 8.17 -11.67 2.56
C GLU A 21 7.16 -10.53 2.73
N LEU A 22 7.65 -9.31 2.95
CA LEU A 22 6.80 -8.12 3.07
C LEU A 22 6.06 -7.81 1.76
N GLY A 23 6.75 -7.81 0.62
CA GLY A 23 6.13 -7.56 -0.68
C GLY A 23 5.10 -8.61 -1.05
N LEU A 24 5.39 -9.89 -0.82
CA LEU A 24 4.44 -10.99 -1.04
C LEU A 24 3.20 -10.89 -0.14
N THR A 25 3.38 -10.41 1.10
CA THR A 25 2.27 -10.18 2.04
C THR A 25 1.35 -9.06 1.55
N PHE A 26 1.91 -7.97 1.02
CA PHE A 26 1.16 -6.73 0.77
C PHE A 26 0.61 -6.60 -0.65
N MET A 27 1.16 -7.33 -1.64
CA MET A 27 0.91 -7.04 -3.06
C MET A 27 -0.58 -7.00 -3.46
N ARG A 28 -1.40 -7.98 -3.06
CA ARG A 28 -2.82 -7.99 -3.45
C ARG A 28 -3.62 -6.91 -2.73
N PHE A 29 -3.29 -6.61 -1.48
CA PHE A 29 -3.94 -5.52 -0.74
C PHE A 29 -3.64 -4.16 -1.38
N GLN A 30 -2.38 -3.91 -1.72
CA GLN A 30 -1.96 -2.66 -2.35
C GLN A 30 -2.61 -2.48 -3.73
N GLU A 31 -2.61 -3.54 -4.55
CA GLU A 31 -3.18 -3.48 -5.89
C GLU A 31 -4.72 -3.37 -5.86
N TYR A 32 -5.37 -4.02 -4.89
CA TYR A 32 -6.79 -3.78 -4.65
C TYR A 32 -7.07 -2.32 -4.26
N TYR A 33 -6.24 -1.73 -3.41
CA TYR A 33 -6.45 -0.37 -2.91
C TYR A 33 -6.18 0.70 -3.96
N GLU A 34 -5.02 0.66 -4.62
CA GLU A 34 -4.49 1.79 -5.37
C GLU A 34 -3.85 1.43 -6.72
N SER A 35 -4.01 0.20 -7.24
CA SER A 35 -3.40 -0.20 -8.51
C SER A 35 -3.64 0.82 -9.61
N ALA A 36 -2.63 1.18 -10.40
CA ALA A 36 -2.84 1.98 -11.60
C ALA A 36 -3.67 1.25 -12.68
N ASN A 37 -3.80 -0.08 -12.58
CA ASN A 37 -4.63 -0.88 -13.45
C ASN A 37 -6.06 -1.03 -12.87
N LEU A 38 -7.05 -0.51 -13.59
CA LEU A 38 -8.47 -0.56 -13.19
C LEU A 38 -9.06 -1.97 -13.16
N THR A 39 -8.38 -2.96 -13.75
CA THR A 39 -8.74 -4.38 -13.63
C THR A 39 -8.51 -4.92 -12.22
N PHE A 40 -7.59 -4.32 -11.44
CA PHE A 40 -7.28 -4.74 -10.07
C PHE A 40 -7.85 -3.80 -9.02
N ARG A 41 -7.83 -2.49 -9.29
CA ARG A 41 -8.29 -1.51 -8.30
C ARG A 41 -9.77 -1.70 -7.95
N ASN A 42 -10.04 -1.94 -6.67
CA ASN A 42 -11.37 -2.24 -6.13
C ASN A 42 -12.05 -3.43 -6.82
N LYS A 43 -11.28 -4.38 -7.37
CA LYS A 43 -11.77 -5.61 -8.02
C LYS A 43 -11.22 -6.84 -7.32
N ILE A 44 -11.95 -7.95 -7.41
CA ILE A 44 -11.50 -9.24 -6.88
C ILE A 44 -10.68 -9.94 -7.96
N PHE A 45 -9.49 -10.43 -7.58
CA PHE A 45 -8.57 -11.10 -8.49
C PHE A 45 -7.69 -12.11 -7.76
N THR A 46 -7.14 -13.06 -8.51
CA THR A 46 -6.23 -14.09 -8.00
C THR A 46 -4.78 -13.59 -8.02
N LEU A 47 -3.95 -14.19 -7.16
CA LEU A 47 -2.50 -13.95 -7.20
C LEU A 47 -1.91 -14.28 -8.57
N GLY A 48 -2.41 -15.33 -9.24
CA GLY A 48 -1.98 -15.72 -10.58
C GLY A 48 -2.26 -14.63 -11.62
N GLN A 49 -3.46 -14.03 -11.60
CA GLN A 49 -3.79 -12.90 -12.48
C GLN A 49 -2.85 -11.71 -12.27
N LEU A 50 -2.58 -11.38 -11.00
CA LEU A 50 -1.68 -10.27 -10.68
C LEU A 50 -0.25 -10.54 -11.14
N ARG A 51 0.29 -11.73 -10.84
CA ARG A 51 1.66 -12.13 -11.24
C ARG A 51 1.81 -12.19 -12.76
N TYR A 52 0.82 -12.72 -13.47
CA TYR A 52 0.81 -12.74 -14.93
C TYR A 52 0.88 -11.32 -15.48
N TRP A 53 0.04 -10.41 -15.00
CA TRP A 53 0.08 -9.01 -15.43
C TRP A 53 1.42 -8.33 -15.13
N TYR A 54 1.98 -8.54 -13.94
CA TYR A 54 3.30 -7.98 -13.59
C TYR A 54 4.40 -8.51 -14.51
N SER A 55 4.38 -9.80 -14.82
CA SER A 55 5.31 -10.42 -15.77
C SER A 55 5.20 -9.81 -17.16
N GLU A 56 3.98 -9.67 -17.69
CA GLU A 56 3.75 -9.06 -19.01
C GLU A 56 4.13 -7.57 -19.05
N LYS A 57 3.87 -6.85 -17.95
CA LYS A 57 4.05 -5.40 -17.89
C LYS A 57 5.50 -4.98 -17.64
N TYR A 58 6.22 -5.72 -16.80
CA TYR A 58 7.54 -5.34 -16.30
C TYR A 58 8.64 -6.34 -16.66
N GLY A 59 8.31 -7.48 -17.30
CA GLY A 59 9.26 -8.50 -17.73
C GLY A 59 9.71 -9.46 -16.64
N ALA A 60 9.28 -9.27 -15.39
CA ALA A 60 9.59 -10.13 -14.26
C ALA A 60 8.55 -9.99 -13.12
N ASN A 61 8.49 -10.98 -12.23
CA ASN A 61 7.64 -10.94 -11.02
C ASN A 61 8.40 -10.34 -9.82
N ASP A 62 8.93 -9.13 -10.00
CA ASP A 62 9.86 -8.48 -9.07
C ASP A 62 9.16 -7.44 -8.19
N TYR A 63 7.90 -7.70 -7.81
CA TYR A 63 7.06 -6.76 -7.06
C TYR A 63 7.78 -6.22 -5.81
N HIS A 64 8.41 -7.11 -5.04
CA HIS A 64 9.12 -6.77 -3.81
C HIS A 64 10.44 -6.01 -4.03
N LEU A 65 11.04 -6.11 -5.23
CA LEU A 65 12.22 -5.30 -5.60
C LEU A 65 11.79 -3.91 -6.11
N THR A 66 10.60 -3.84 -6.71
CA THR A 66 10.05 -2.60 -7.28
C THR A 66 9.48 -1.70 -6.19
N TRP A 67 8.79 -2.30 -5.21
CA TRP A 67 8.08 -1.59 -4.14
C TRP A 67 8.72 -1.89 -2.79
N ILE A 68 9.08 -0.83 -2.07
CA ILE A 68 9.83 -0.92 -0.80
C ILE A 68 9.00 -0.55 0.44
N GLY A 69 7.87 0.13 0.24
CA GLY A 69 6.94 0.56 1.28
C GLY A 69 5.51 0.31 0.83
N PHE A 70 4.65 -0.01 1.80
CA PHE A 70 3.27 -0.39 1.54
C PHE A 70 2.37 0.29 2.57
N ASN A 71 1.22 0.77 2.13
CA ASN A 71 0.27 1.36 3.06
C ASN A 71 -1.16 1.28 2.53
N PHE A 72 -2.09 1.01 3.44
CA PHE A 72 -3.51 1.03 3.12
C PHE A 72 -4.39 1.16 4.39
N PRO A 73 -5.61 1.69 4.26
CA PRO A 73 -6.57 1.72 5.35
C PRO A 73 -7.15 0.33 5.64
N SER A 74 -7.42 0.04 6.91
CA SER A 74 -7.96 -1.25 7.40
C SER A 74 -9.21 -1.77 6.68
N ARG A 75 -10.03 -0.90 6.07
CA ARG A 75 -11.17 -1.29 5.20
C ARG A 75 -10.77 -2.17 4.01
N VAL A 76 -9.51 -2.09 3.57
CA VAL A 76 -8.97 -2.94 2.49
C VAL A 76 -8.91 -4.41 2.91
N LEU A 77 -8.87 -4.71 4.21
CA LEU A 77 -8.89 -6.09 4.70
C LEU A 77 -10.27 -6.75 4.55
N THR A 78 -11.36 -5.98 4.43
CA THR A 78 -12.74 -6.49 4.44
C THR A 78 -13.00 -7.59 3.40
N PRO A 79 -12.77 -7.37 2.09
CA PRO A 79 -13.04 -8.41 1.09
C PRO A 79 -12.17 -9.67 1.27
N PHE A 80 -10.98 -9.54 1.87
CA PHE A 80 -10.12 -10.69 2.19
C PHE A 80 -10.68 -11.47 3.39
N LYS A 81 -11.18 -10.79 4.42
CA LYS A 81 -11.84 -11.41 5.58
C LYS A 81 -13.15 -12.09 5.23
N GLU A 82 -13.87 -11.56 4.23
CA GLU A 82 -15.12 -12.12 3.71
C GLU A 82 -14.91 -13.30 2.77
N GLY A 83 -13.65 -13.68 2.49
CA GLY A 83 -13.32 -14.82 1.63
C GLY A 83 -13.48 -14.55 0.14
N LEU A 84 -13.58 -13.28 -0.29
CA LEU A 84 -13.67 -12.94 -1.71
C LEU A 84 -12.34 -13.16 -2.43
N PHE A 85 -11.21 -13.01 -1.73
CA PHE A 85 -9.88 -13.32 -2.25
C PHE A 85 -9.49 -14.76 -1.90
N ASP A 86 -9.81 -15.70 -2.78
CA ASP A 86 -9.60 -17.14 -2.56
C ASP A 86 -8.68 -17.77 -3.66
N PRO A 87 -7.69 -18.59 -3.30
CA PRO A 87 -7.16 -18.78 -1.94
C PRO A 87 -6.38 -17.57 -1.45
N LEU A 88 -6.38 -17.36 -0.13
CA LEU A 88 -5.42 -16.52 0.55
C LEU A 88 -4.06 -17.25 0.62
N THR A 89 -2.98 -16.50 0.45
CA THR A 89 -1.62 -17.03 0.69
C THR A 89 -1.39 -17.22 2.20
N PRO A 90 -0.39 -18.03 2.59
CA PRO A 90 0.03 -18.10 3.99
C PRO A 90 0.39 -16.72 4.57
N GLU A 91 1.01 -15.85 3.77
CA GLU A 91 1.43 -14.50 4.16
C GLU A 91 0.23 -13.59 4.46
N GLU A 92 -0.78 -13.61 3.59
CA GLU A 92 -2.00 -12.81 3.75
C GLU A 92 -2.83 -13.29 4.94
N ASN A 93 -2.95 -14.60 5.12
CA ASN A 93 -3.58 -15.19 6.30
C ASN A 93 -2.88 -14.74 7.58
N ARG A 94 -1.55 -14.75 7.61
CA ARG A 94 -0.77 -14.27 8.77
C ARG A 94 -1.04 -12.81 9.07
N LEU A 95 -1.11 -11.94 8.06
CA LEU A 95 -1.44 -10.52 8.27
C LEU A 95 -2.85 -10.35 8.85
N LEU A 96 -3.84 -11.05 8.29
CA LEU A 96 -5.22 -11.01 8.78
C LEU A 96 -5.34 -11.51 10.21
N GLU A 97 -4.64 -12.59 10.55
CA GLU A 97 -4.59 -13.13 11.90
C GLU A 97 -3.97 -12.14 12.88
N LEU A 98 -2.83 -11.55 12.52
CA LEU A 98 -2.11 -10.59 13.35
C LEU A 98 -2.96 -9.37 13.71
N LEU A 99 -3.89 -9.00 12.83
CA LEU A 99 -4.77 -7.83 12.97
C LEU A 99 -6.21 -8.20 13.41
N ARG A 100 -6.51 -9.47 13.70
CA ARG A 100 -7.88 -9.95 13.96
C ARG A 100 -8.60 -9.27 15.14
N TYR A 101 -7.81 -8.80 16.11
CA TYR A 101 -8.29 -8.18 17.34
C TYR A 101 -8.65 -6.69 17.19
N ARG A 102 -8.19 -6.04 16.11
CA ARG A 102 -8.53 -4.64 15.83
C ARG A 102 -9.92 -4.56 15.20
N LYS A 103 -10.79 -3.75 15.79
CA LYS A 103 -12.18 -3.52 15.34
C LYS A 103 -12.46 -2.06 14.97
N ASP A 104 -11.54 -1.17 15.30
CA ASP A 104 -11.55 0.24 14.93
C ASP A 104 -11.00 0.46 13.52
N GLU A 105 -11.14 1.68 12.98
CA GLU A 105 -10.52 2.09 11.72
C GLU A 105 -9.08 2.55 11.95
N PHE A 106 -8.13 1.90 11.28
CA PHE A 106 -6.71 2.19 11.39
C PHE A 106 -5.97 2.08 10.06
N TYR A 107 -4.74 2.59 10.03
CA TYR A 107 -3.85 2.49 8.88
C TYR A 107 -2.82 1.37 9.07
N ILE A 108 -2.52 0.64 8.00
CA ILE A 108 -1.57 -0.47 8.01
C ILE A 108 -0.38 -0.06 7.16
N ILE A 109 0.82 -0.16 7.72
CA ILE A 109 2.06 0.26 7.08
C ILE A 109 3.02 -0.93 7.03
N GLY A 110 3.44 -1.35 5.85
CA GLY A 110 4.53 -2.31 5.64
C GLY A 110 5.83 -1.57 5.34
N ALA A 111 6.86 -1.75 6.17
CA ALA A 111 8.18 -1.16 5.91
C ALA A 111 9.32 -2.00 6.53
N GLN A 112 10.45 -2.12 5.84
CA GLN A 112 11.63 -2.83 6.36
C GLN A 112 12.54 -1.98 7.26
N ASN A 113 12.52 -0.65 7.12
CA ASN A 113 13.38 0.24 7.88
C ASN A 113 12.68 1.53 8.28
N HIS A 114 13.31 2.27 9.20
CA HIS A 114 12.75 3.51 9.76
C HIS A 114 12.59 4.65 8.74
N ASN A 115 13.41 4.70 7.69
CA ASN A 115 13.30 5.74 6.66
C ASN A 115 12.04 5.52 5.82
N VAL A 116 11.81 4.27 5.38
CA VAL A 116 10.58 3.89 4.69
C VAL A 116 9.38 4.09 5.62
N LEU A 117 9.45 3.64 6.87
CA LEU A 117 8.38 3.86 7.84
C LEU A 117 8.02 5.34 7.99
N ARG A 118 9.02 6.23 8.07
CA ARG A 118 8.78 7.67 8.16
C ARG A 118 8.06 8.20 6.93
N HIS A 119 8.42 7.72 5.74
CA HIS A 119 7.73 8.06 4.49
C HIS A 119 6.27 7.58 4.54
N GLU A 120 6.02 6.32 4.88
CA GLU A 120 4.65 5.77 4.96
C GLU A 120 3.78 6.42 6.05
N LEU A 121 4.40 6.89 7.14
CA LEU A 121 3.70 7.66 8.18
C LEU A 121 3.21 9.02 7.68
N ALA A 122 3.84 9.60 6.65
CA ALA A 122 3.36 10.82 6.02
C ALA A 122 2.02 10.56 5.30
N HIS A 123 1.90 9.43 4.59
CA HIS A 123 0.64 9.00 3.97
C HIS A 123 -0.46 8.78 5.02
N ALA A 124 -0.13 8.08 6.12
CA ALA A 124 -1.07 7.88 7.22
C ALA A 124 -1.54 9.23 7.83
N LEU A 125 -0.64 10.20 7.97
CA LEU A 125 -0.98 11.53 8.45
C LEU A 125 -1.84 12.31 7.45
N TYR A 126 -1.52 12.23 6.16
CA TYR A 126 -2.29 12.82 5.07
C TYR A 126 -3.71 12.28 5.01
N ALA A 127 -3.89 10.97 5.18
CA ALA A 127 -5.20 10.32 5.21
C ALA A 127 -6.02 10.66 6.46
N SER A 128 -5.38 10.82 7.63
CA SER A 128 -6.09 10.91 8.93
C SER A 128 -6.26 12.33 9.48
N ASN A 129 -5.49 13.31 9.00
CA ASN A 129 -5.51 14.68 9.53
C ASN A 129 -5.96 15.69 8.46
N PRO A 130 -7.23 16.16 8.51
CA PRO A 130 -7.77 17.09 7.52
C PRO A 130 -7.00 18.41 7.40
N LYS A 131 -6.44 18.91 8.52
CA LYS A 131 -5.65 20.14 8.52
C LYS A 131 -4.33 19.93 7.77
N TYR A 132 -3.62 18.85 8.08
CA TYR A 132 -2.38 18.50 7.40
C TYR A 132 -2.62 18.28 5.90
N LYS A 133 -3.66 17.52 5.54
CA LYS A 133 -4.07 17.31 4.15
C LYS A 133 -4.27 18.63 3.41
N LEU A 134 -5.04 19.56 3.99
CA LEU A 134 -5.29 20.87 3.39
C LEU A 134 -4.01 21.70 3.21
N GLU A 135 -3.09 21.67 4.17
CA GLU A 135 -1.80 22.36 4.08
C GLU A 135 -0.95 21.80 2.93
N ILE A 136 -0.88 20.47 2.80
CA ILE A 136 -0.16 19.79 1.71
C ILE A 136 -0.81 20.08 0.35
N ASP A 137 -2.13 19.93 0.22
CA ASP A 137 -2.87 20.23 -1.01
C ASP A 137 -2.62 21.67 -1.48
N ASN A 138 -2.65 22.63 -0.55
CA ASN A 138 -2.35 24.03 -0.85
C ASN A 138 -0.90 24.25 -1.29
N PHE A 139 0.06 23.59 -0.63
CA PHE A 139 1.46 23.67 -1.00
C PHE A 139 1.71 23.11 -2.40
N LEU A 140 1.21 21.90 -2.68
CA LEU A 140 1.34 21.25 -3.98
C LEU A 140 0.65 22.08 -5.09
N GLY A 141 -0.54 22.63 -4.80
CA GLY A 141 -1.27 23.52 -5.71
C GLY A 141 -0.44 24.75 -6.11
N LYS A 142 0.18 25.43 -5.13
CA LYS A 142 1.05 26.61 -5.36
C LYS A 142 2.32 26.27 -6.15
N HIS A 143 2.79 25.03 -6.09
CA HIS A 143 4.04 24.60 -6.72
C HIS A 143 3.87 23.66 -7.91
N LYS A 144 2.64 23.50 -8.43
CA LYS A 144 2.28 22.54 -9.48
C LYS A 144 3.20 22.59 -10.71
N SER A 145 3.60 23.78 -11.16
CA SER A 145 4.50 23.95 -12.31
C SER A 145 5.90 23.36 -12.08
N LYS A 146 6.41 23.42 -10.84
CA LYS A 146 7.71 22.85 -10.46
C LYS A 146 7.67 21.33 -10.37
N LEU A 147 6.49 20.75 -10.15
CA LEU A 147 6.29 19.32 -9.91
C LEU A 147 6.01 18.51 -11.19
N ILE A 148 5.85 19.14 -12.35
CA ILE A 148 5.48 18.46 -13.61
C ILE A 148 6.39 17.27 -13.92
N LYS A 149 7.72 17.45 -13.80
CA LYS A 149 8.70 16.40 -14.08
C LYS A 149 8.60 15.26 -13.05
N THR A 150 8.44 15.61 -11.78
CA THR A 150 8.29 14.66 -10.68
C THR A 150 7.02 13.82 -10.84
N ASN A 151 5.88 14.47 -11.11
CA ASN A 151 4.60 13.77 -11.31
C ASN A 151 4.67 12.82 -12.50
N LYS A 152 5.30 13.24 -13.60
CA LYS A 152 5.52 12.35 -14.76
C LYS A 152 6.39 11.15 -14.39
N TYR A 153 7.45 11.35 -13.61
CA TYR A 153 8.30 10.26 -13.15
C TYR A 153 7.54 9.26 -12.28
N ILE A 154 6.75 9.75 -11.31
CA ILE A 154 5.94 8.93 -10.40
C ILE A 154 4.89 8.12 -11.19
N LEU A 155 4.17 8.75 -12.13
CA LEU A 155 3.22 8.04 -12.98
C LEU A 155 3.89 6.97 -13.86
N ASN A 156 5.06 7.28 -14.42
CA ASN A 156 5.81 6.32 -15.23
C ASN A 156 6.32 5.13 -14.42
N LYS A 157 6.54 5.30 -13.11
CA LYS A 157 6.88 4.20 -12.20
C LYS A 157 5.70 3.25 -11.94
N GLY A 158 4.47 3.67 -12.19
CA GLY A 158 3.27 2.84 -12.05
C GLY A 158 2.34 3.26 -10.92
N TYR A 159 2.60 4.39 -10.24
CA TYR A 159 1.70 4.94 -9.23
C TYR A 159 0.39 5.44 -9.85
N SER A 160 -0.69 5.37 -9.08
CA SER A 160 -1.98 5.94 -9.45
C SER A 160 -1.94 7.47 -9.49
N LYS A 161 -2.66 8.07 -10.44
CA LYS A 161 -2.91 9.52 -10.47
C LYS A 161 -3.62 10.04 -9.21
N ASP A 162 -4.41 9.19 -8.57
CA ASP A 162 -5.27 9.57 -7.45
C ASP A 162 -4.51 9.67 -6.12
N VAL A 163 -3.26 9.17 -6.09
CA VAL A 163 -2.36 9.23 -4.92
C VAL A 163 -1.15 10.14 -5.17
N LEU A 164 -1.14 10.94 -6.24
CA LEU A 164 0.02 11.81 -6.55
C LEU A 164 0.29 12.91 -5.52
N ASN A 165 -0.74 13.28 -4.77
CA ASN A 165 -0.65 14.31 -3.73
C ASN A 165 -0.51 13.72 -2.32
N ASP A 166 -0.70 12.41 -2.21
CA ASP A 166 -0.48 11.65 -0.99
C ASP A 166 1.03 11.34 -0.89
#